data_AF-A0A4S0WCQ0-F1
#
_entry.id   AF-A0A4S0WCQ0-F1
#
_cell.length_a   1.000
_cell.length_b   1.000
_cell.length_c   1.000
_cell.angle_alpha   90.00
_cell.angle_beta   90.00
_cell.angle_gamma   90.00
#
_symmetry.space_group_name_H-M   'P 1'
#
loop_
_entity.id
_entity.type
_entity.pdbx_description
1 polymer ?
#
loop_
_entity_poly.entity_id
_entity_poly.type
_entity_poly.pdbx_seq_one_letter_code
_entity_poly.pdbx_strand_id
1 'polypeptide(L)'
;MEKEVPFEVAVIDDESYENLVAEVRFPSKEFGLILSQEESRERIDVSIFSFISDGREKFYETKNTPEVCIELNLLLSAIDEAVRRLKLLDIPR
;
A
#
# COMPACT_ATOMS: atom_id res chain seq x y z
N MET A 1 -8.71 25.93 3.25
CA MET A 1 -7.82 24.99 2.53
C MET A 1 -8.00 23.65 3.20
N GLU A 2 -8.72 22.73 2.55
CA GLU A 2 -8.71 21.33 2.96
C GLU A 2 -7.26 20.85 2.87
N LYS A 3 -6.74 20.27 3.95
CA LYS A 3 -5.43 19.64 3.93
C LYS A 3 -5.59 18.42 3.02
N GLU A 4 -5.00 18.45 1.82
CA GLU A 4 -4.87 17.25 1.00
C GLU A 4 -4.24 16.16 1.87
N VAL A 5 -4.94 15.04 2.00
CA VAL A 5 -4.41 13.88 2.71
C VAL A 5 -3.29 13.32 1.82
N PRO A 6 -2.06 13.16 2.33
CA PRO A 6 -0.90 12.84 1.50
C PRO A 6 -0.92 11.39 0.96
N PHE A 7 -1.93 10.61 1.33
CA PHE A 7 -2.20 9.26 0.85
C PHE A 7 -3.70 8.95 0.97
N GLU A 8 -4.15 7.97 0.19
CA GLU A 8 -5.51 7.43 0.22
C GLU A 8 -5.45 5.96 0.61
N VAL A 9 -6.45 5.49 1.36
CA VAL A 9 -6.56 4.08 1.78
C VAL A 9 -7.93 3.54 1.41
N ALA A 10 -7.97 2.48 0.60
CA ALA A 10 -9.17 1.73 0.28
C ALA A 10 -9.05 0.31 0.87
N VAL A 11 -10.11 -0.21 1.47
CA VAL A 11 -10.18 -1.62 1.87
C VAL A 11 -11.07 -2.34 0.89
N ILE A 12 -10.59 -3.46 0.36
CA ILE A 12 -11.19 -4.21 -0.73
C ILE A 12 -11.27 -5.68 -0.32
N ASP A 13 -12.32 -6.34 -0.77
CA ASP A 13 -12.45 -7.79 -0.75
C ASP A 13 -11.93 -8.30 -2.09
N ASP A 14 -10.80 -9.01 -2.10
CA ASP A 14 -10.15 -9.52 -3.31
C ASP A 14 -10.10 -11.04 -3.23
N GLU A 15 -10.72 -11.70 -4.21
CA GLU A 15 -10.83 -13.18 -4.26
C GLU A 15 -9.47 -13.89 -4.37
N SER A 16 -8.40 -13.17 -4.70
CA SER A 16 -7.02 -13.69 -4.74
C SER A 16 -6.39 -13.81 -3.35
N TYR A 17 -6.96 -13.12 -2.35
CA TYR A 17 -6.52 -13.12 -0.96
C TYR A 17 -7.57 -13.82 -0.09
N GLU A 18 -7.12 -14.51 0.95
CA GLU A 18 -8.06 -15.21 1.85
C GLU A 18 -8.87 -14.26 2.74
N ASN A 19 -8.40 -13.01 2.91
CA ASN A 19 -9.04 -11.98 3.73
C ASN A 19 -9.00 -10.62 3.04
N LEU A 20 -9.57 -9.61 3.70
CA LEU A 20 -9.54 -8.21 3.28
C LEU A 20 -8.11 -7.71 3.02
N VAL A 21 -7.99 -6.88 2.00
CA VAL A 21 -6.76 -6.17 1.63
C VAL A 21 -6.97 -4.67 1.69
N ALA A 22 -5.96 -3.93 2.12
CA ALA A 22 -5.93 -2.47 2.04
C ALA A 22 -4.96 -2.00 0.97
N GLU A 23 -5.49 -1.26 0.00
CA GLU A 23 -4.70 -0.53 -0.98
C GLU A 23 -4.41 0.88 -0.47
N VAL A 24 -3.12 1.24 -0.45
CA VAL A 24 -2.64 2.58 -0.14
C VAL A 24 -2.09 3.22 -1.40
N ARG A 25 -2.62 4.39 -1.76
CA ARG A 25 -2.14 5.19 -2.88
C ARG A 25 -1.50 6.47 -2.36
N PHE A 26 -0.35 6.84 -2.94
CA PHE A 26 0.27 8.14 -2.74
C PHE A 26 0.05 8.95 -4.03
N PRO A 27 -0.96 9.84 -4.12
CA PRO A 27 -1.35 10.47 -5.40
C PRO A 27 -0.22 11.23 -6.11
N SER A 28 0.75 11.73 -5.35
CA SER A 28 1.93 12.44 -5.86
C SER A 28 3.10 11.53 -6.26
N LYS A 29 2.94 10.21 -6.18
CA LYS A 29 4.01 9.23 -6.36
C LYS A 29 3.56 8.07 -7.25
N GLU A 30 4.49 7.48 -7.99
CA GLU A 30 4.23 6.35 -8.89
C GLU A 30 4.38 4.98 -8.18
N PHE A 31 4.00 4.93 -6.90
CA PHE A 31 3.97 3.68 -6.13
C PHE A 31 2.84 3.69 -5.10
N GLY A 32 2.44 2.49 -4.69
CA GLY A 32 1.44 2.23 -3.67
C GLY A 32 1.83 1.05 -2.79
N LEU A 33 0.99 0.75 -1.81
CA LEU A 33 1.12 -0.40 -0.93
C LEU A 33 -0.13 -1.27 -1.00
N ILE A 34 0.05 -2.58 -0.95
CA ILE A 34 -1.02 -3.52 -0.62
C ILE A 34 -0.68 -4.11 0.74
N LEU A 35 -1.63 -4.03 1.67
CA LEU A 35 -1.53 -4.66 2.98
C LEU A 35 -2.57 -5.77 3.06
N SER A 36 -2.15 -7.00 3.32
CA SER A 36 -3.05 -8.15 3.49
C SER A 36 -2.95 -8.72 4.89
N GLN A 37 -4.10 -9.12 5.44
CA GLN A 37 -4.14 -10.07 6.55
C GLN A 37 -4.09 -11.46 5.93
N GLU A 38 -2.96 -12.15 5.98
CA GLU A 38 -2.88 -13.55 5.56
C GLU A 38 -3.54 -14.47 6.61
N GLU A 39 -3.36 -15.79 6.52
CA GLU A 39 -3.93 -16.84 7.40
C GLU A 39 -3.96 -16.54 8.92
N SER A 40 -3.14 -15.60 9.41
CA SER A 40 -3.18 -15.05 10.77
C SER A 40 -3.50 -13.56 10.80
N ARG A 41 -4.59 -13.20 11.51
CA ARG A 41 -5.03 -11.80 11.76
C ARG A 41 -3.98 -10.92 12.46
N GLU A 42 -2.99 -11.53 13.09
CA GLU A 42 -1.90 -10.82 13.79
C GLU A 42 -0.78 -10.40 12.83
N ARG A 43 -0.65 -11.05 11.68
CA ARG A 43 0.38 -10.78 10.70
C ARG A 43 -0.18 -9.95 9.56
N ILE A 44 0.46 -8.81 9.30
CA ILE A 44 0.17 -7.96 8.15
C ILE A 44 1.36 -8.05 7.21
N ASP A 45 1.14 -8.58 6.02
CA ASP A 45 2.14 -8.54 4.97
C ASP A 45 1.96 -7.23 4.18
N VAL A 46 3.07 -6.53 3.93
CA VAL A 46 3.07 -5.26 3.20
C VAL A 46 3.83 -5.45 1.89
N SER A 47 3.11 -5.36 0.78
CA SER A 47 3.65 -5.40 -0.56
C SER A 47 3.77 -3.98 -1.11
N ILE A 48 4.94 -3.65 -1.67
CA ILE A 48 5.19 -2.36 -2.34
C ILE A 48 5.08 -2.61 -3.84
N PHE A 49 4.28 -1.79 -4.53
CA PHE A 49 4.13 -1.90 -5.97
C PHE A 49 4.25 -0.55 -6.64
N SER A 50 4.77 -0.55 -7.87
CA SER A 50 4.88 0.65 -8.69
C SER A 50 3.81 0.64 -9.77
N PHE A 51 3.26 1.82 -10.07
CA PHE A 51 2.33 2.02 -11.18
C PHE A 51 3.05 2.25 -12.52
N ILE A 52 4.38 2.22 -12.55
CA ILE A 52 5.17 2.46 -13.76
C ILE A 52 5.00 1.28 -14.71
N SER A 53 4.40 1.54 -15.87
CA SER A 53 4.06 0.56 -16.91
C SER A 53 5.25 -0.27 -17.43
N ASP A 54 6.48 0.25 -17.30
CA ASP A 54 7.72 -0.38 -17.80
C ASP A 54 8.74 -0.68 -16.66
N GLY A 55 8.27 -0.76 -15.40
CA GLY A 55 9.14 -0.80 -14.23
C GLY A 55 10.15 -1.96 -14.20
N ARG A 56 9.80 -3.12 -14.78
CA ARG A 56 10.72 -4.27 -14.88
C ARG A 56 11.93 -3.96 -15.75
N GLU A 57 11.74 -3.42 -16.95
CA GLU A 57 12.85 -3.12 -17.88
C GLU A 57 13.76 -2.02 -17.30
N LYS A 58 13.17 -1.00 -16.66
CA LYS A 58 13.92 0.10 -16.01
C LYS A 58 14.69 -0.34 -14.76
N PHE A 59 14.25 -1.39 -14.05
CA PHE A 59 14.98 -1.88 -12.87
C PHE A 59 16.29 -2.57 -13.23
N TYR A 60 16.34 -3.28 -14.37
CA TYR A 60 17.57 -3.93 -14.84
C TYR A 60 18.58 -2.93 -15.44
N GLU A 61 18.10 -1.77 -15.90
CA GLU A 61 18.94 -0.66 -16.31
C GLU A 61 19.30 0.24 -15.11
N THR A 62 20.31 -0.17 -14.34
CA THR A 62 20.78 0.51 -13.11
C THR A 62 21.15 1.99 -13.25
N LYS A 63 21.25 2.52 -14.49
CA LYS A 63 21.46 3.96 -14.76
C LYS A 63 20.17 4.78 -14.77
N ASN A 64 19.01 4.14 -14.89
CA ASN A 64 17.70 4.77 -15.08
C ASN A 64 16.65 4.29 -14.06
N THR A 65 17.06 3.62 -12.98
CA THR A 65 16.12 3.18 -11.94
C THR A 65 15.40 4.42 -11.39
N PRO A 66 14.06 4.52 -11.55
CA PRO A 66 13.33 5.67 -11.05
C PRO A 66 13.44 5.71 -9.52
N GLU A 67 14.07 6.75 -8.99
CA GLU A 67 14.14 6.97 -7.55
C GLU A 67 12.80 7.51 -7.05
N VAL A 68 12.01 6.63 -6.45
CA VAL A 68 10.76 7.02 -5.80
C VAL A 68 11.03 7.27 -4.32
N CYS A 69 11.21 8.53 -3.95
CA CYS A 69 11.43 8.93 -2.56
C CYS A 69 10.11 9.20 -1.83
N ILE A 70 9.95 8.60 -0.66
CA ILE A 70 8.91 8.91 0.32
C ILE A 70 9.54 9.16 1.69
N GLU A 71 8.98 10.11 2.45
CA GLU A 71 9.35 10.30 3.85
C GLU A 71 8.94 9.08 4.67
N LEU A 72 9.86 8.56 5.49
CA LEU A 72 9.60 7.38 6.31
C LEU A 72 8.37 7.55 7.22
N ASN A 73 8.20 8.73 7.83
CA ASN A 73 7.05 9.02 8.69
C ASN A 73 5.73 8.97 7.93
N LEU A 74 5.74 9.42 6.67
CA LEU A 74 4.57 9.37 5.81
C LEU A 74 4.22 7.92 5.45
N LEU A 75 5.23 7.13 5.09
CA LEU A 75 5.07 5.71 4.79
C LEU A 75 4.49 4.94 5.99
N LEU A 76 5.05 5.16 7.18
CA LEU A 76 4.60 4.52 8.41
C LEU A 76 3.17 4.95 8.78
N SER A 77 2.84 6.24 8.63
CA SER A 77 1.48 6.74 8.90
C SER A 77 0.43 6.09 7.98
N ALA A 78 0.80 5.87 6.71
CA ALA A 78 -0.10 5.24 5.75
C ALA A 78 -0.32 3.75 6.05
N ILE A 79 0.75 3.03 6.46
CA ILE A 79 0.66 1.65 6.93
C ILE A 79 -0.24 1.55 8.16
N ASP A 80 -0.04 2.43 9.15
CA ASP A 80 -0.78 2.40 10.41
C ASP A 80 -2.28 2.64 10.18
N GLU A 81 -2.62 3.59 9.30
CA GLU A 81 -4.00 3.86 8.90
C GLU A 81 -4.63 2.67 8.15
N ALA A 82 -3.89 2.02 7.25
CA ALA A 82 -4.35 0.84 6.54
C ALA A 82 -4.62 -0.34 7.47
N VAL A 83 -3.69 -0.64 8.39
CA VAL A 83 -3.86 -1.67 9.42
C VAL A 83 -5.07 -1.38 10.30
N ARG A 84 -5.25 -0.12 10.69
CA ARG A 84 -6.41 0.31 11.50
C ARG A 84 -7.73 0.04 10.77
N ARG A 85 -7.81 0.35 9.47
CA ARG A 85 -9.02 0.12 8.67
C ARG A 85 -9.30 -1.37 8.45
N LEU A 86 -8.27 -2.16 8.17
CA LEU A 86 -8.39 -3.62 8.04
C LEU A 86 -8.97 -4.23 9.32
N LYS A 87 -8.37 -3.93 10.47
CA LYS A 87 -8.85 -4.45 11.77
C LYS A 87 -10.26 -4.02 12.13
N LEU A 88 -10.68 -2.81 11.73
CA LEU A 88 -12.04 -2.33 11.96
C LEU A 88 -13.09 -3.07 11.13
N LEU A 89 -12.70 -3.58 9.97
CA LEU A 89 -13.60 -4.30 9.06
C LEU A 89 -13.50 -5.82 9.23
N ASP A 90 -12.41 -6.31 9.83
CA ASP A 90 -12.17 -7.71 10.21
C ASP A 90 -12.92 -8.13 11.51
N ILE A 91 -14.16 -7.65 11.67
CA ILE A 91 -15.03 -8.07 12.78
C ILE A 91 -15.60 -9.46 12.43
N PRO A 92 -15.41 -10.48 13.29
CA PRO A 92 -16.02 -11.78 13.04
C PRO A 92 -17.55 -11.62 13.06
N ARG A 93 -18.20 -12.02 11.96
CA ARG A 93 -19.65 -12.19 11.93
C ARG A 93 -20.08 -13.40 12.74
#